data_AF-A0A2V7IBK5-F1
#
_entry.id   AF-A0A2V7IBK5-F1
#
_cell.length_a   1.000
_cell.length_b   1.000
_cell.length_c   1.000
_cell.angle_alpha   90.00
_cell.angle_beta   90.00
_cell.angle_gamma   90.00
#
_symmetry.space_group_name_H-M   'P 1'
#
loop_
_entity.id
_entity.type
_entity.pdbx_description
1 polymer ?
#
loop_
_entity_poly.entity_id
_entity_poly.type
_entity_poly.pdbx_seq_one_letter_code
_entity_poly.pdbx_strand_id
1 'polypeptide(L)'
;VVGEHCDIALALEAWGVPTIRHPWHVWRRGAQAAVMVSGNGCAHVYVRPRGGPPTPRSGTAVPSDLVAQLLGLPAVQLGAWRDGHGDVVVASGWQRACVGVDADGVHYEPLLGDPLDLGPERCSLGDRELLGRSRRTAFPDAPRQLVQLFSSARTGDVVLAAARGSDFREAWEIPEHRAGHGSLIADHMEVPLAASVPLPDAPIRTVDLMPTMLETLGLPIPAGLDGIPFSRLAQSGVAA
;
A
#
# COMPACT_ATOMS: atom_id res chain seq x y z
N VAL A 1 -0.72 -10.17 17.25
CA VAL A 1 -1.68 -11.29 17.22
C VAL A 1 -2.95 -10.74 16.60
N VAL A 2 -3.49 -11.43 15.60
CA VAL A 2 -4.79 -11.08 15.00
C VAL A 2 -5.89 -11.55 15.94
N GLY A 3 -6.83 -10.65 16.23
CA GLY A 3 -8.03 -10.95 17.03
C GLY A 3 -9.32 -10.43 16.40
N GLU A 4 -9.22 -9.67 15.32
CA GLU A 4 -10.36 -9.20 14.53
C GLU A 4 -10.23 -9.65 13.08
N HIS A 5 -11.23 -10.37 12.58
CA HIS A 5 -11.30 -10.81 11.20
C HIS A 5 -12.43 -10.05 10.49
N CYS A 6 -12.09 -9.33 9.43
CA CYS A 6 -13.06 -8.55 8.65
C CYS A 6 -12.95 -8.92 7.17
N ASP A 7 -13.58 -10.02 6.76
CA ASP A 7 -13.59 -10.41 5.35
C ASP A 7 -14.34 -9.37 4.52
N ILE A 8 -13.58 -8.56 3.78
CA ILE A 8 -14.10 -7.45 2.97
C ILE A 8 -15.13 -7.95 1.96
N ALA A 9 -14.96 -9.16 1.43
CA ALA A 9 -15.90 -9.69 0.47
C ALA A 9 -17.23 -10.10 1.13
N LEU A 10 -17.20 -10.65 2.35
CA LEU A 10 -18.41 -10.90 3.13
C LEU A 10 -19.12 -9.60 3.52
N ALA A 11 -18.37 -8.55 3.90
CA ALA A 11 -18.94 -7.24 4.19
C ALA A 11 -19.67 -6.67 2.97
N LEU A 12 -19.04 -6.73 1.78
CA LEU A 12 -19.67 -6.31 0.52
C LEU A 12 -20.94 -7.13 0.22
N GLU A 13 -20.91 -8.45 0.41
CA GLU A 13 -22.09 -9.31 0.22
C GLU A 13 -23.23 -8.96 1.19
N ALA A 14 -22.92 -8.65 2.45
CA ALA A 14 -23.89 -8.20 3.44
C ALA A 14 -24.54 -6.85 3.08
N TRP A 15 -23.80 -5.97 2.38
CA TRP A 15 -24.34 -4.73 1.82
C TRP A 15 -25.08 -4.92 0.49
N GLY A 16 -25.28 -6.17 0.05
CA GLY A 16 -26.00 -6.49 -1.17
C GLY A 16 -25.16 -6.33 -2.44
N VAL A 17 -23.83 -6.22 -2.34
CA VAL A 17 -22.91 -6.15 -3.49
C VAL A 17 -22.48 -7.57 -3.87
N PRO A 18 -22.92 -8.11 -5.03
CA PRO A 18 -22.52 -9.45 -5.46
C PRO A 18 -21.00 -9.50 -5.72
N THR A 19 -20.27 -10.30 -4.95
CA THR A 19 -18.79 -10.23 -4.93
C THR A 19 -18.14 -11.55 -5.31
N ILE A 20 -17.07 -11.49 -6.11
CA ILE A 20 -16.15 -12.61 -6.35
C ILE A 20 -15.06 -12.59 -5.27
N ARG A 21 -14.80 -13.74 -4.66
CA ARG A 21 -13.76 -13.92 -3.64
C ARG A 21 -13.17 -15.33 -3.70
N HIS A 22 -11.98 -15.49 -3.13
CA HIS A 22 -11.42 -16.81 -2.86
C HIS A 22 -12.24 -17.52 -1.76
N PRO A 23 -12.42 -18.85 -1.79
CA PRO A 23 -11.98 -19.81 -2.81
C PRO A 23 -12.78 -19.75 -4.12
N TRP A 24 -12.11 -20.09 -5.23
CA TRP A 24 -12.59 -19.91 -6.61
C TRP A 24 -13.96 -20.56 -6.93
N HIS A 25 -14.43 -21.50 -6.11
CA HIS A 25 -15.74 -22.13 -6.27
C HIS A 25 -16.93 -21.19 -6.02
N VAL A 26 -16.70 -19.97 -5.52
CA VAL A 26 -17.73 -18.92 -5.37
C VAL A 26 -17.83 -18.05 -6.63
N TRP A 27 -17.60 -18.61 -7.82
CA TRP A 27 -17.72 -17.86 -9.07
C TRP A 27 -19.16 -17.38 -9.27
N ARG A 28 -19.36 -16.06 -9.29
CA ARG A 28 -20.68 -15.44 -9.30
C ARG A 28 -20.95 -14.73 -10.62
N ARG A 29 -21.97 -15.18 -11.36
CA ARG A 29 -22.47 -14.43 -12.53
C ARG A 29 -23.04 -13.08 -12.07
N GLY A 30 -22.75 -12.02 -12.83
CA GLY A 30 -23.24 -10.68 -12.52
C GLY A 30 -22.57 -10.03 -11.30
N ALA A 31 -21.37 -10.49 -10.92
CA ALA A 31 -20.61 -9.86 -9.85
C ALA A 31 -20.37 -8.37 -10.12
N GLN A 32 -20.59 -7.56 -9.09
CA GLN A 32 -20.35 -6.11 -9.10
C GLN A 32 -19.08 -5.74 -8.35
N ALA A 33 -18.45 -6.69 -7.66
CA ALA A 33 -17.12 -6.51 -7.09
C ALA A 33 -16.29 -7.80 -7.18
N ALA A 34 -14.97 -7.66 -7.10
CA ALA A 34 -14.07 -8.75 -6.79
C ALA A 34 -13.09 -8.28 -5.70
N VAL A 35 -12.77 -9.15 -4.75
CA VAL A 35 -11.83 -8.87 -3.66
C VAL A 35 -10.68 -9.87 -3.73
N MET A 36 -9.46 -9.34 -3.79
CA MET A 36 -8.22 -10.11 -3.79
C MET A 36 -7.41 -9.72 -2.56
N VAL A 37 -7.25 -10.65 -1.61
CA VAL A 37 -6.52 -10.43 -0.37
C VAL A 37 -5.05 -10.84 -0.54
N SER A 38 -4.14 -10.04 -0.01
CA SER A 38 -2.69 -10.24 -0.02
C SER A 38 -2.14 -10.19 1.41
N GLY A 39 -1.48 -11.26 1.85
CA GLY A 39 -0.89 -11.37 3.20
C GLY A 39 -1.90 -11.30 4.36
N ASN A 40 -3.20 -11.31 4.07
CA ASN A 40 -4.34 -11.08 4.96
C ASN A 40 -4.48 -9.62 5.44
N GLY A 41 -3.41 -8.82 5.50
CA GLY A 41 -3.47 -7.42 5.91
C GLY A 41 -3.70 -6.41 4.77
N CYS A 42 -3.76 -6.83 3.50
CA CYS A 42 -4.09 -5.95 2.38
C CYS A 42 -5.18 -6.56 1.49
N ALA A 43 -6.11 -5.73 1.02
CA ALA A 43 -7.16 -6.15 0.10
C ALA A 43 -7.27 -5.19 -1.09
N HIS A 44 -7.32 -5.78 -2.29
CA HIS A 44 -7.63 -5.07 -3.53
C HIS A 44 -9.10 -5.32 -3.88
N VAL A 45 -9.87 -4.24 -4.00
CA VAL A 45 -11.27 -4.26 -4.41
C VAL A 45 -11.39 -3.76 -5.84
N TYR A 46 -11.98 -4.55 -6.72
CA TYR A 46 -12.26 -4.23 -8.11
C TYR A 46 -13.77 -4.04 -8.28
N VAL A 47 -14.22 -2.90 -8.76
CA VAL A 47 -15.63 -2.54 -8.93
C VAL A 47 -16.07 -2.82 -10.37
N ARG A 48 -17.17 -3.58 -10.50
CA ARG A 48 -17.70 -4.12 -11.77
C ARG A 48 -16.58 -4.75 -12.60
N PRO A 49 -15.97 -5.84 -12.09
CA PRO A 49 -14.87 -6.49 -12.78
C PRO A 49 -15.31 -6.88 -14.20
N ARG A 50 -14.59 -6.38 -15.21
CA ARG A 50 -14.86 -6.69 -16.62
C ARG A 50 -14.08 -7.93 -17.04
N GLY A 51 -14.64 -8.72 -17.96
CA GLY A 51 -13.84 -9.66 -18.74
C GLY A 51 -12.97 -8.90 -19.72
N GLY A 52 -11.64 -9.03 -19.61
CA GLY A 52 -10.68 -8.34 -20.49
C GLY A 52 -9.47 -7.77 -19.74
N PRO A 53 -8.55 -7.09 -20.44
CA PRO A 53 -7.39 -6.46 -19.81
C PRO A 53 -7.86 -5.43 -18.76
N PRO A 54 -7.26 -5.41 -17.57
CA PRO A 54 -7.67 -4.49 -16.52
C PRO A 54 -7.40 -3.05 -16.96
N THR A 55 -8.46 -2.26 -17.09
CA THR A 55 -8.39 -0.81 -17.12
C THR A 55 -8.81 -0.33 -15.74
N PRO A 56 -7.86 0.07 -14.88
CA PRO A 56 -8.19 0.53 -13.53
C PRO A 56 -9.17 1.70 -13.58
N ARG A 57 -10.19 1.69 -12.73
CA ARG A 57 -11.07 2.86 -12.57
C ARG A 57 -10.33 3.96 -11.83
N SER A 58 -10.75 5.19 -12.06
CA SER A 58 -10.23 6.36 -11.39
C SER A 58 -11.32 7.39 -11.12
N GLY A 59 -11.12 8.20 -10.09
CA GLY A 59 -12.00 9.31 -9.72
C GLY A 59 -13.43 8.87 -9.49
N THR A 60 -14.37 9.57 -10.14
CA THR A 60 -15.83 9.35 -10.00
C THR A 60 -16.31 7.96 -10.44
N ALA A 61 -15.46 7.19 -11.14
CA ALA A 61 -15.76 5.81 -11.47
C ALA A 61 -15.67 4.85 -10.27
N VAL A 62 -15.02 5.28 -9.17
CA VAL A 62 -14.99 4.59 -7.87
C VAL A 62 -16.14 5.12 -7.00
N PRO A 63 -17.10 4.28 -6.57
CA PRO A 63 -18.26 4.76 -5.81
C PRO A 63 -17.86 5.32 -4.44
N SER A 64 -18.06 6.62 -4.22
CA SER A 64 -17.68 7.32 -2.99
C SER A 64 -18.32 6.72 -1.74
N ASP A 65 -19.59 6.36 -1.82
CA ASP A 65 -20.34 5.81 -0.68
C ASP A 65 -19.82 4.44 -0.28
N LEU A 66 -19.36 3.65 -1.25
CA LEU A 66 -18.74 2.35 -1.00
C LEU A 66 -17.38 2.52 -0.31
N VAL A 67 -16.56 3.46 -0.80
CA VAL A 67 -15.28 3.79 -0.17
C VAL A 67 -15.48 4.27 1.26
N ALA A 68 -16.46 5.15 1.49
CA ALA A 68 -16.77 5.64 2.83
C ALA A 68 -17.22 4.51 3.78
N GLN A 69 -18.06 3.59 3.31
CA GLN A 69 -18.47 2.42 4.10
C GLN A 69 -17.30 1.49 4.41
N LEU A 70 -16.43 1.20 3.44
CA LEU A 70 -15.22 0.39 3.64
C LEU A 70 -14.27 1.03 4.66
N LEU A 71 -14.03 2.34 4.55
CA LEU A 71 -13.20 3.09 5.51
C LEU A 71 -13.81 3.19 6.91
N GLY A 72 -15.11 2.94 7.04
CA GLY A 72 -15.82 2.88 8.33
C GLY A 72 -15.69 1.54 9.05
N LEU A 73 -15.14 0.51 8.40
CA LEU A 73 -14.90 -0.78 9.03
C LEU A 73 -13.76 -0.65 10.06
N PRO A 74 -13.93 -1.10 11.33
CA PRO A 74 -12.90 -0.96 12.36
C PRO A 74 -11.56 -1.61 12.00
N ALA A 75 -11.60 -2.72 11.26
CA ALA A 75 -10.42 -3.42 10.76
C ALA A 75 -9.63 -2.66 9.67
N VAL A 76 -10.17 -1.59 9.07
CA VAL A 76 -9.53 -0.83 8.00
C VAL A 76 -8.78 0.37 8.59
N GLN A 77 -7.46 0.38 8.45
CA GLN A 77 -6.62 1.47 8.90
C GLN A 77 -6.37 2.51 7.83
N LEU A 78 -6.16 2.07 6.59
CA LEU A 78 -5.88 2.93 5.45
C LEU A 78 -6.64 2.44 4.23
N GLY A 79 -7.15 3.35 3.42
CA GLY A 79 -7.63 3.07 2.08
C GLY A 79 -7.01 4.01 1.06
N ALA A 80 -6.85 3.53 -0.16
CA ALA A 80 -6.32 4.31 -1.26
C ALA A 80 -7.02 3.99 -2.58
N TRP A 81 -7.17 4.98 -3.45
CA TRP A 81 -7.76 4.85 -4.78
C TRP A 81 -7.29 5.98 -5.69
N ARG A 82 -7.45 5.83 -7.01
CA ARG A 82 -7.06 6.90 -7.96
C ARG A 82 -8.05 8.05 -7.94
N ASP A 83 -7.56 9.28 -7.98
CA ASP A 83 -8.37 10.50 -7.97
C ASP A 83 -9.09 10.81 -9.30
N GLY A 84 -8.62 10.22 -10.41
CA GLY A 84 -9.13 10.50 -11.76
C GLY A 84 -8.17 11.29 -12.65
N HIS A 85 -7.20 11.97 -12.04
CA HIS A 85 -6.27 12.90 -12.68
C HIS A 85 -4.82 12.39 -12.70
N GLY A 86 -4.56 11.22 -12.11
CA GLY A 86 -3.27 10.53 -12.16
C GLY A 86 -2.68 10.28 -10.78
N ASP A 87 -3.22 10.95 -9.75
CA ASP A 87 -2.80 10.82 -8.38
C ASP A 87 -3.60 9.74 -7.64
N VAL A 88 -3.15 9.47 -6.42
CA VAL A 88 -3.75 8.53 -5.48
C VAL A 88 -4.31 9.32 -4.31
N VAL A 89 -5.62 9.22 -4.09
CA VAL A 89 -6.21 9.63 -2.82
C VAL A 89 -5.88 8.55 -1.78
N VAL A 90 -5.38 8.97 -0.63
CA VAL A 90 -5.15 8.14 0.54
C VAL A 90 -6.00 8.63 1.71
N ALA A 91 -6.49 7.69 2.52
CA ALA A 91 -7.47 7.95 3.54
C ALA A 91 -7.26 7.09 4.79
N SER A 92 -7.43 7.70 5.96
CA SER A 92 -7.59 6.99 7.24
C SER A 92 -8.81 7.56 7.96
N GLY A 93 -9.86 6.75 8.16
CA GLY A 93 -11.14 7.22 8.69
C GLY A 93 -11.73 8.37 7.87
N TRP A 94 -11.81 9.58 8.44
CA TRP A 94 -12.26 10.81 7.78
C TRP A 94 -11.14 11.62 7.12
N GLN A 95 -9.87 11.34 7.46
CA GLN A 95 -8.73 12.09 6.96
C GLN A 95 -8.40 11.72 5.51
N ARG A 96 -8.00 12.68 4.70
CA ARG A 96 -7.73 12.53 3.26
C ARG A 96 -6.48 13.30 2.87
N ALA A 97 -5.69 12.71 1.98
CA ALA A 97 -4.60 13.39 1.29
C ALA A 97 -4.50 12.88 -0.16
N CYS A 98 -3.81 13.65 -0.99
CA CYS A 98 -3.42 13.27 -2.35
C CYS A 98 -1.93 12.92 -2.38
N VAL A 99 -1.57 11.89 -3.15
CA VAL A 99 -0.19 11.48 -3.38
C VAL A 99 0.03 11.26 -4.86
N GLY A 100 1.11 11.81 -5.41
CA GLY A 100 1.48 11.60 -6.80
C GLY A 100 2.97 11.83 -7.05
N VAL A 101 3.32 12.02 -8.32
CA VAL A 101 4.70 12.25 -8.75
C VAL A 101 4.76 13.51 -9.60
N ASP A 102 5.73 14.36 -9.30
CA ASP A 102 6.06 15.55 -10.09
C ASP A 102 7.57 15.57 -10.43
N ALA A 103 8.08 16.74 -10.86
CA ALA A 103 9.48 16.89 -11.24
C ALA A 103 10.45 16.81 -10.04
N ASP A 104 9.98 17.16 -8.85
CA ASP A 104 10.79 17.24 -7.62
C ASP A 104 10.77 15.93 -6.82
N GLY A 105 9.78 15.07 -7.09
CA GLY A 105 9.74 13.71 -6.58
C GLY A 105 8.32 13.23 -6.33
N VAL A 106 8.07 12.72 -5.13
CA VAL A 106 6.72 12.33 -4.71
C VAL A 106 6.09 13.51 -3.98
N HIS A 107 4.94 13.98 -4.48
CA HIS A 107 4.17 15.00 -3.79
C HIS A 107 3.16 14.38 -2.84
N TYR A 108 2.95 15.05 -1.71
CA TYR A 108 1.96 14.74 -0.70
C TYR A 108 1.18 16.03 -0.37
N GLU A 109 -0.14 15.97 -0.47
CA GLU A 109 -1.03 17.09 -0.21
C GLU A 109 -2.16 16.67 0.75
N PRO A 110 -2.09 17.06 2.03
CA PRO A 110 -3.21 16.97 2.95
C PRO A 110 -4.44 17.70 2.41
N LEU A 111 -5.57 17.01 2.29
CA LEU A 111 -6.84 17.60 1.86
C LEU A 111 -7.77 17.84 3.05
N LEU A 112 -7.78 16.90 3.99
CA LEU A 112 -8.57 16.95 5.22
C LEU A 112 -7.83 16.16 6.31
N GLY A 113 -7.25 16.85 7.30
CA GLY A 113 -6.33 16.20 8.24
C GLY A 113 -5.10 15.63 7.53
N ASP A 114 -4.38 14.72 8.18
CA ASP A 114 -3.10 14.17 7.70
C ASP A 114 -3.08 12.65 7.91
N PRO A 115 -3.59 11.86 6.96
CA PRO A 115 -3.72 10.41 7.15
C PRO A 115 -2.39 9.65 7.20
N LEU A 116 -1.27 10.28 6.87
CA LEU A 116 0.05 9.63 6.83
C LEU A 116 1.06 10.21 7.84
N ASP A 117 0.64 11.18 8.64
CA ASP A 117 1.44 11.95 9.61
C ASP A 117 2.70 12.58 8.98
N LEU A 118 2.58 13.16 7.79
CA LEU A 118 3.69 13.80 7.05
C LEU A 118 3.74 15.33 7.18
N GLY A 119 2.79 15.92 7.90
CA GLY A 119 2.65 17.35 8.12
C GLY A 119 1.43 17.93 7.38
N PRO A 120 0.95 19.11 7.82
CA PRO A 120 -0.28 19.71 7.32
C PRO A 120 -0.13 20.47 6.00
N GLU A 121 1.10 20.68 5.52
CA GLU A 121 1.39 21.43 4.30
C GLU A 121 1.71 20.49 3.14
N ARG A 122 1.35 20.93 1.93
CA ARG A 122 1.77 20.25 0.70
C ARG A 122 3.30 20.26 0.63
N CYS A 123 3.90 19.12 0.31
CA CYS A 123 5.33 19.01 0.03
C CYS A 123 5.59 18.11 -1.18
N SER A 124 6.65 18.39 -1.92
CA SER A 124 7.24 17.49 -2.91
C SER A 124 8.65 17.14 -2.47
N LEU A 125 8.90 15.85 -2.26
CA LEU A 125 10.13 15.36 -1.64
C LEU A 125 10.82 14.35 -2.54
N GLY A 126 12.14 14.42 -2.57
CA GLY A 126 12.97 13.39 -3.18
C GLY A 126 12.77 12.05 -2.48
N ASP A 127 12.98 10.96 -3.23
CA ASP A 127 12.65 9.59 -2.81
C ASP A 127 13.28 9.17 -1.46
N ARG A 128 14.50 9.63 -1.16
CA ARG A 128 15.21 9.31 0.09
C ARG A 128 14.81 10.18 1.27
N GLU A 129 14.54 11.46 1.01
CA GLU A 129 14.02 12.37 2.03
C GLU A 129 12.62 11.93 2.47
N LEU A 130 11.77 11.57 1.51
CA LEU A 130 10.44 11.01 1.79
C LEU A 130 10.52 9.73 2.64
N LEU A 131 11.45 8.82 2.33
CA LEU A 131 11.67 7.61 3.12
C LEU A 131 12.08 7.97 4.56
N GLY A 132 13.02 8.90 4.74
CA GLY A 132 13.45 9.34 6.07
C GLY A 132 12.33 9.97 6.88
N ARG A 133 11.46 10.75 6.24
CA ARG A 133 10.31 11.40 6.88
C ARG A 133 9.22 10.39 7.24
N SER A 134 8.80 9.57 6.28
CA SER A 134 7.71 8.59 6.45
C SER A 134 8.08 7.43 7.37
N ARG A 135 9.36 7.03 7.45
CA ARG A 135 9.79 5.92 8.34
C ARG A 135 9.36 6.12 9.80
N ARG A 136 9.26 7.37 10.26
CA ARG A 136 8.90 7.71 11.65
C ARG A 136 7.39 7.74 11.91
N THR A 137 6.55 7.48 10.90
CA THR A 137 5.09 7.53 11.01
C THR A 137 4.52 6.13 11.21
N ALA A 138 3.19 6.03 11.41
CA ALA A 138 2.51 4.74 11.47
C ALA A 138 2.53 3.97 10.12
N PHE A 139 2.87 4.65 9.02
CA PHE A 139 2.82 4.15 7.65
C PHE A 139 4.14 4.40 6.91
N PRO A 140 5.22 3.69 7.31
CA PRO A 140 6.54 3.91 6.73
C PRO A 140 6.53 3.67 5.23
N ASP A 141 7.11 4.61 4.48
CA ASP A 141 7.24 4.59 3.02
C ASP A 141 5.91 4.57 2.23
N ALA A 142 4.76 4.71 2.90
CA ALA A 142 3.46 4.55 2.27
C ALA A 142 3.22 5.44 1.02
N PRO A 143 3.62 6.72 0.97
CA PRO A 143 3.43 7.53 -0.24
C PRO A 143 4.10 6.91 -1.47
N ARG A 144 5.36 6.48 -1.34
CA ARG A 144 6.10 5.84 -2.43
C ARG A 144 5.49 4.50 -2.81
N GLN A 145 5.15 3.68 -1.81
CA GLN A 145 4.52 2.37 -2.02
C GLN A 145 3.18 2.49 -2.75
N LEU A 146 2.35 3.46 -2.38
CA LEU A 146 1.05 3.69 -3.01
C LEU A 146 1.20 4.16 -4.46
N VAL A 147 2.06 5.14 -4.73
CA VAL A 147 2.36 5.55 -6.12
C VAL A 147 2.83 4.36 -6.96
N GLN A 148 3.76 3.56 -6.44
CA GLN A 148 4.27 2.40 -7.16
C GLN A 148 3.19 1.34 -7.37
N LEU A 149 2.39 1.04 -6.35
CA LEU A 149 1.27 0.10 -6.43
C LEU A 149 0.27 0.55 -7.50
N PHE A 150 -0.17 1.80 -7.43
CA PHE A 150 -1.05 2.40 -8.42
C PHE A 150 -0.33 2.77 -9.73
N SER A 151 0.93 2.41 -9.97
CA SER A 151 1.48 2.40 -11.34
C SER A 151 1.09 1.12 -12.09
N SER A 152 0.71 0.06 -11.38
CA SER A 152 0.36 -1.23 -11.98
C SER A 152 -1.06 -1.25 -12.54
N ALA A 153 -1.21 -1.79 -13.75
CA ALA A 153 -2.52 -2.10 -14.33
C ALA A 153 -3.27 -3.20 -13.55
N ARG A 154 -2.59 -3.95 -12.67
CA ARG A 154 -3.20 -5.02 -11.86
C ARG A 154 -3.77 -4.53 -10.54
N THR A 155 -3.54 -3.28 -10.17
CA THR A 155 -4.01 -2.74 -8.89
C THR A 155 -5.53 -2.59 -8.88
N GLY A 156 -6.13 -2.82 -7.70
CA GLY A 156 -7.56 -2.68 -7.50
C GLY A 156 -8.02 -1.25 -7.70
N ASP A 157 -9.33 -1.06 -7.86
CA ASP A 157 -9.91 0.28 -7.90
C ASP A 157 -9.82 0.95 -6.52
N VAL A 158 -9.89 0.14 -5.45
CA VAL A 158 -9.61 0.53 -4.06
C VAL A 158 -8.63 -0.48 -3.46
N VAL A 159 -7.61 0.01 -2.76
CA VAL A 159 -6.69 -0.80 -1.96
C VAL A 159 -6.93 -0.46 -0.49
N LEU A 160 -7.05 -1.48 0.36
CA LEU A 160 -7.25 -1.36 1.79
C LEU A 160 -6.08 -1.97 2.53
N ALA A 161 -5.66 -1.34 3.63
CA ALA A 161 -4.67 -1.83 4.55
C ALA A 161 -5.30 -2.02 5.93
N ALA A 162 -5.12 -3.21 6.51
CA ALA A 162 -5.72 -3.58 7.78
C ALA A 162 -5.05 -2.88 8.97
N ALA A 163 -5.83 -2.63 10.01
CA ALA A 163 -5.34 -2.16 11.29
C ALA A 163 -4.50 -3.20 12.01
N ARG A 164 -3.68 -2.73 12.97
CA ARG A 164 -2.90 -3.61 13.83
C ARG A 164 -3.85 -4.55 14.58
N GLY A 165 -3.61 -5.85 14.47
CA GLY A 165 -4.42 -6.87 15.13
C GLY A 165 -5.68 -7.28 14.35
N SER A 166 -5.88 -6.72 13.16
CA SER A 166 -6.98 -7.06 12.28
C SER A 166 -6.46 -7.66 10.97
N ASP A 167 -7.30 -8.43 10.29
CA ASP A 167 -7.05 -8.88 8.92
C ASP A 167 -8.33 -8.91 8.08
N PHE A 168 -8.17 -9.21 6.79
CA PHE A 168 -9.25 -9.27 5.81
C PHE A 168 -9.65 -10.70 5.42
N ARG A 169 -9.35 -11.71 6.26
CA ARG A 169 -9.77 -13.09 6.00
C ARG A 169 -10.42 -13.71 7.22
N GLU A 170 -11.68 -14.07 7.04
CA GLU A 170 -12.46 -14.81 8.02
C GLU A 170 -12.85 -16.18 7.45
N ALA A 171 -13.46 -16.16 6.26
CA ALA A 171 -13.94 -17.38 5.64
C ALA A 171 -12.79 -18.23 5.07
N TRP A 172 -12.89 -19.54 5.31
CA TRP A 172 -12.01 -20.57 4.72
C TRP A 172 -10.55 -20.54 5.19
N GLU A 173 -10.29 -20.02 6.39
CA GLU A 173 -9.01 -20.18 7.09
C GLU A 173 -9.14 -21.21 8.20
N ILE A 174 -8.80 -22.46 7.88
CA ILE A 174 -8.80 -23.57 8.83
C ILE A 174 -7.37 -24.15 8.87
N PRO A 175 -6.65 -24.02 10.00
CA PRO A 175 -7.05 -23.37 11.25
C PRO A 175 -7.12 -21.84 11.12
N GLU A 176 -7.83 -21.21 12.07
CA GLU A 176 -7.87 -19.75 12.23
C GLU A 176 -6.46 -19.16 12.27
N HIS A 177 -6.18 -18.16 11.45
CA HIS A 177 -4.90 -17.46 11.51
C HIS A 177 -4.89 -16.46 12.66
N ARG A 178 -3.85 -16.54 13.49
CA ARG A 178 -3.61 -15.60 14.60
C ARG A 178 -2.48 -14.61 14.32
N ALA A 179 -1.98 -14.62 13.10
CA ALA A 179 -0.91 -13.78 12.58
C ALA A 179 -1.19 -13.48 11.10
N GLY A 180 -0.82 -12.27 10.67
CA GLY A 180 -0.97 -11.81 9.29
C GLY A 180 0.14 -10.81 8.96
N HIS A 181 0.19 -10.37 7.71
CA HIS A 181 1.15 -9.37 7.23
C HIS A 181 0.59 -8.62 6.00
N GLY A 182 1.40 -7.81 5.31
CA GLY A 182 1.02 -7.21 4.04
C GLY A 182 0.15 -5.94 4.11
N SER A 183 -0.26 -5.51 5.31
CA SER A 183 -0.75 -4.14 5.53
C SER A 183 0.40 -3.12 5.37
N LEU A 184 0.06 -1.82 5.31
CA LEU A 184 1.00 -0.70 5.22
C LEU A 184 1.41 -0.14 6.59
N ILE A 185 0.98 -0.76 7.68
CA ILE A 185 1.39 -0.39 9.04
C ILE A 185 2.86 -0.73 9.29
N ALA A 186 3.50 0.02 10.19
CA ALA A 186 4.90 -0.15 10.54
C ALA A 186 5.29 -1.60 10.87
N ASP A 187 4.45 -2.32 11.64
CA ASP A 187 4.68 -3.73 12.02
C ASP A 187 4.88 -4.69 10.85
N HIS A 188 4.34 -4.35 9.68
CA HIS A 188 4.40 -5.20 8.49
C HIS A 188 5.42 -4.70 7.46
N MET A 189 5.83 -3.43 7.56
CA MET A 189 6.70 -2.76 6.58
C MET A 189 8.15 -2.67 7.04
N GLU A 190 8.41 -2.60 8.35
CA GLU A 190 9.78 -2.62 8.88
C GLU A 190 10.31 -4.06 8.97
N VAL A 191 11.48 -4.29 8.38
CA VAL A 191 12.15 -5.60 8.40
C VAL A 191 13.58 -5.48 8.89
N PRO A 192 14.09 -6.45 9.67
CA PRO A 192 15.47 -6.43 10.11
C PRO A 192 16.42 -6.67 8.93
N LEU A 193 17.58 -6.02 8.98
CA LEU A 193 18.68 -6.23 8.05
C LEU A 193 19.94 -6.61 8.82
N ALA A 194 20.52 -7.76 8.48
CA ALA A 194 21.84 -8.17 8.92
C ALA A 194 22.76 -8.26 7.69
N ALA A 195 23.96 -7.70 7.79
CA ALA A 195 24.90 -7.65 6.69
C ALA A 195 26.33 -7.93 7.19
N SER A 196 27.14 -8.55 6.33
CA SER A 196 28.59 -8.72 6.52
C SER A 196 29.40 -7.53 6.00
N VAL A 197 28.72 -6.49 5.52
CA VAL A 197 29.27 -5.21 5.07
C VAL A 197 28.78 -4.08 5.99
N PRO A 198 29.51 -2.95 6.08
CA PRO A 198 29.03 -1.80 6.83
C PRO A 198 27.64 -1.34 6.35
N LEU A 199 26.75 -1.09 7.30
CA LEU A 199 25.45 -0.49 7.03
C LEU A 199 25.58 1.05 7.05
N PRO A 200 24.96 1.75 6.10
CA PRO A 200 24.93 3.21 6.12
C PRO A 200 24.06 3.72 7.27
N ASP A 201 24.43 4.88 7.82
CA ASP A 201 23.58 5.62 8.77
C ASP A 201 22.49 6.40 8.01
N ALA A 202 21.62 5.66 7.33
CA ALA A 202 20.54 6.20 6.51
C ALA A 202 19.38 5.20 6.44
N PRO A 203 18.15 5.65 6.15
CA PRO A 203 17.04 4.75 5.84
C PRO A 203 17.34 3.87 4.61
N ILE A 204 17.06 2.57 4.73
CA ILE A 204 17.32 1.54 3.71
C ILE A 204 15.99 0.91 3.28
N ARG A 205 15.80 0.69 1.97
CA ARG A 205 14.73 -0.18 1.46
C ARG A 205 15.29 -1.54 1.07
N THR A 206 14.46 -2.57 1.11
CA THR A 206 14.86 -3.93 0.68
C THR A 206 15.31 -3.99 -0.79
N VAL A 207 14.84 -3.08 -1.64
CA VAL A 207 15.30 -2.96 -3.03
C VAL A 207 16.76 -2.51 -3.16
N ASP A 208 17.34 -1.90 -2.11
CA ASP A 208 18.75 -1.50 -2.07
C ASP A 208 19.70 -2.70 -1.89
N LEU A 209 19.17 -3.87 -1.51
CA LEU A 209 19.98 -5.07 -1.29
C LEU A 209 20.57 -5.62 -2.59
N MET A 210 19.80 -5.69 -3.66
CA MET A 210 20.25 -6.20 -4.96
C MET A 210 21.47 -5.41 -5.52
N PRO A 211 21.40 -4.08 -5.68
CA PRO A 211 22.55 -3.32 -6.16
C PRO A 211 23.74 -3.37 -5.19
N THR A 212 23.51 -3.44 -3.88
CA THR A 212 24.57 -3.61 -2.88
C THR A 212 25.30 -4.96 -3.03
N MET A 213 24.55 -6.05 -3.23
CA MET A 213 25.12 -7.38 -3.46
C MET A 213 25.95 -7.42 -4.74
N LEU A 214 25.46 -6.84 -5.84
CA LEU A 214 26.20 -6.77 -7.09
C LEU A 214 27.50 -5.98 -6.94
N GLU A 215 27.45 -4.82 -6.28
CA GLU A 215 28.64 -4.01 -6.01
C GLU A 215 29.67 -4.78 -5.17
N THR A 216 29.22 -5.45 -4.11
CA THR A 216 30.08 -6.24 -3.21
C THR A 216 30.76 -7.39 -3.93
N LEU A 217 30.09 -7.99 -4.92
CA LEU A 217 30.62 -9.07 -5.76
C LEU A 217 31.49 -8.58 -6.92
N GLY A 218 31.67 -7.26 -7.10
CA GLY A 218 32.38 -6.69 -8.24
C GLY A 218 31.65 -6.89 -9.58
N LEU A 219 30.33 -7.06 -9.54
CA LEU A 219 29.49 -7.24 -10.72
C LEU A 219 28.89 -5.91 -11.17
N PRO A 220 28.63 -5.73 -12.48
CA PRO A 220 27.97 -4.53 -12.98
C PRO A 220 26.54 -4.43 -12.42
N ILE A 221 26.15 -3.22 -12.02
CA ILE A 221 24.77 -2.91 -11.59
C ILE A 221 23.94 -2.55 -12.83
N PRO A 222 22.89 -3.32 -13.18
CA PRO A 222 22.01 -2.98 -14.30
C PRO A 222 21.30 -1.64 -14.09
N ALA A 223 21.04 -0.94 -15.19
CA ALA A 223 20.14 0.22 -15.17
C ALA A 223 18.70 -0.20 -14.87
N GLY A 224 17.92 0.69 -14.26
CA GLY A 224 16.49 0.48 -14.01
C GLY A 224 16.14 -0.29 -12.74
N LEU A 225 17.11 -0.59 -11.87
CA LEU A 225 16.82 -1.02 -10.51
C LEU A 225 16.29 0.16 -9.69
N ASP A 226 15.27 -0.08 -8.85
CA ASP A 226 14.70 0.93 -7.95
C ASP A 226 15.66 1.30 -6.80
N GLY A 227 16.44 0.33 -6.34
CA GLY A 227 17.38 0.51 -5.23
C GLY A 227 18.72 1.12 -5.65
N ILE A 228 19.47 1.59 -4.66
CA ILE A 228 20.85 2.06 -4.83
C ILE A 228 21.80 1.36 -3.86
N PRO A 229 23.08 1.15 -4.22
CA PRO A 229 24.02 0.46 -3.34
C PRO A 229 24.32 1.26 -2.07
N PHE A 230 24.61 0.57 -0.97
CA PHE A 230 24.88 1.17 0.35
C PHE A 230 26.03 2.19 0.33
N SER A 231 27.03 1.99 -0.52
CA SER A 231 28.15 2.92 -0.71
C SER A 231 27.70 4.33 -1.11
N ARG A 232 26.59 4.44 -1.85
CA ARG A 232 26.00 5.73 -2.28
C ARG A 232 25.07 6.32 -1.23
N LEU A 233 24.38 5.48 -0.47
CA LEU A 233 23.56 5.94 0.65
C LEU A 233 24.39 6.63 1.72
N ALA A 234 25.56 6.09 2.06
CA ALA A 234 26.48 6.67 3.04
C ALA A 234 26.99 8.07 2.63
N GLN A 235 27.04 8.38 1.33
CA GLN A 235 27.49 9.68 0.81
C GLN A 235 26.38 10.73 0.77
N SER A 236 25.12 10.31 0.91
CA SER A 236 23.94 11.15 0.74
C SER A 236 23.53 11.94 1.99
N GLY A 237 24.29 11.80 3.09
CA GLY A 237 24.04 12.35 4.44
C GLY A 237 22.92 13.38 4.55
N VAL A 238 21.69 12.91 4.71
CA VAL A 238 20.57 13.74 5.14
C VAL A 238 20.66 13.82 6.66
N ALA A 239 20.99 15.00 7.18
CA ALA A 239 21.04 15.26 8.62
C ALA A 239 19.68 14.89 9.25
N ALA A 240 19.75 14.15 10.36
CA ALA A 240 18.61 13.55 11.07
C ALA A 240 17.63 14.57 11.68
#